data_AF-A0A846EH57-F1
#
_entry.id   AF-A0A846EH57-F1
#
_cell.length_a   1.000
_cell.length_b   1.000
_cell.length_c   1.000
_cell.angle_alpha   90.00
_cell.angle_beta   90.00
_cell.angle_gamma   90.00
#
_symmetry.space_group_name_H-M   'P 1'
#
loop_
_entity.id
_entity.type
_entity.pdbx_description
1 polymer ?
#
loop_
_entity_poly.entity_id
_entity_poly.type
_entity_poly.pdbx_seq_one_letter_code
_entity_poly.pdbx_strand_id
1 'polypeptide(L)'
;MTKLALIKDLRKKGDAAIVIAKSMGELLAQAILNSGNNKSINYADLNKQIDKLIQKANNITNRTKSILLEATKSIVHDLRYGQQFDIENIPQKIIERYMQKAYISEFEGKIPLISDHHTKVDNLTLTTRMEELRRDIFEQISKWAEKANLDESVAKLRRSRQEPPKDIDLEENLVI
;
A
#
# COMPACT_ATOMS: atom_id res chain seq x y z
N MET A 1 0.60 -14.23 -3.57
CA MET A 1 1.25 -13.36 -4.55
C MET A 1 2.59 -13.06 -3.96
N THR A 2 3.66 -13.47 -4.62
CA THR A 2 5.01 -13.23 -4.11
C THR A 2 5.37 -11.76 -4.27
N LYS A 3 6.35 -11.26 -3.50
CA LYS A 3 6.91 -9.90 -3.63
C LYS A 3 7.24 -9.54 -5.09
N LEU A 4 7.76 -10.50 -5.86
CA LEU A 4 8.12 -10.33 -7.26
C LEU A 4 6.90 -10.19 -8.18
N ALA A 5 5.82 -10.92 -7.91
CA ALA A 5 4.56 -10.78 -8.64
C ALA A 5 3.92 -9.40 -8.38
N LEU A 6 3.97 -8.89 -7.14
CA LEU A 6 3.53 -7.54 -6.81
C LEU A 6 4.34 -6.46 -7.54
N ILE A 7 5.68 -6.54 -7.53
CA ILE A 7 6.53 -5.61 -8.29
C ILE A 7 6.19 -5.64 -9.79
N LYS A 8 5.99 -6.83 -10.37
CA LYS A 8 5.62 -6.97 -11.79
C LYS A 8 4.25 -6.33 -12.08
N ASP A 9 3.28 -6.54 -11.20
CA ASP A 9 1.95 -5.93 -11.34
C ASP A 9 2.00 -4.40 -11.23
N LEU A 10 2.73 -3.86 -10.25
CA LEU A 10 2.96 -2.42 -10.11
C LEU A 10 3.63 -1.84 -11.36
N ARG A 11 4.67 -2.48 -11.88
CA ARG A 11 5.34 -2.09 -13.13
C ARG A 11 4.42 -2.11 -14.35
N LYS A 12 3.51 -3.10 -14.41
CA LYS A 12 2.50 -3.17 -15.48
C LYS A 12 1.49 -2.03 -15.40
N LYS A 13 1.12 -1.61 -14.19
CA LYS A 13 0.26 -0.43 -13.94
C LYS A 13 0.98 0.89 -14.25
N GLY A 14 2.31 0.88 -14.19
CA GLY A 14 3.17 1.97 -14.63
C GLY A 14 3.27 3.13 -13.64
N ASP A 15 4.09 4.11 -14.00
CA ASP A 15 4.47 5.23 -13.13
C ASP A 15 3.32 6.22 -12.93
N ALA A 16 2.37 6.27 -13.87
CA ALA A 16 1.21 7.14 -13.82
C ALA A 16 0.45 7.06 -12.49
N ALA A 17 0.24 5.86 -11.96
CA ALA A 17 -0.45 5.68 -10.69
C ALA A 17 0.32 6.28 -9.51
N ILE A 18 1.66 6.23 -9.53
CA ILE A 18 2.52 6.80 -8.48
C ILE A 18 2.50 8.32 -8.54
N VAL A 19 2.64 8.89 -9.74
CA VAL A 19 2.59 10.36 -9.94
C VAL A 19 1.26 10.92 -9.44
N ILE A 20 0.14 10.27 -9.79
CA ILE A 20 -1.19 10.71 -9.34
C ILE A 20 -1.34 10.54 -7.82
N ALA A 21 -0.86 9.43 -7.25
CA ALA A 21 -0.85 9.21 -5.80
C ALA A 21 -0.09 10.32 -5.06
N LYS A 22 1.08 10.68 -5.57
CA LYS A 22 1.92 11.76 -5.04
C LYS A 22 1.17 13.09 -5.09
N SER A 23 0.61 13.47 -6.24
CA SER A 23 -0.16 14.71 -6.39
C SER A 23 -1.38 14.79 -5.46
N MET A 24 -2.05 13.66 -5.21
CA MET A 24 -3.14 13.61 -4.22
C MET A 24 -2.63 13.88 -2.80
N GLY A 25 -1.45 13.38 -2.46
CA GLY A 25 -0.83 13.60 -1.16
C GLY A 25 -0.32 15.02 -0.98
N GLU A 26 0.24 15.61 -2.02
CA GLU A 26 0.62 17.03 -2.03
C GLU A 26 -0.60 17.93 -1.83
N LEU A 27 -1.71 17.63 -2.52
CA LEU A 27 -2.96 18.35 -2.36
C LEU A 27 -3.50 18.26 -0.92
N LEU A 28 -3.41 17.07 -0.31
CA LEU A 28 -3.80 16.84 1.08
C LEU A 28 -2.87 17.58 2.07
N ALA A 29 -1.56 17.51 1.85
CA ALA A 29 -0.56 18.22 2.65
C ALA A 29 -0.78 19.74 2.61
N GLN A 30 -1.03 20.30 1.42
CA GLN A 30 -1.37 21.71 1.25
C GLN A 30 -2.67 22.09 1.98
N ALA A 31 -3.70 21.26 1.91
CA ALA A 31 -4.95 21.51 2.63
C ALA A 31 -4.73 21.60 4.15
N ILE A 32 -3.86 20.74 4.71
CA ILE A 32 -3.49 20.76 6.13
C ILE A 32 -2.68 22.01 6.46
N LEU A 33 -1.65 22.34 5.68
CA LEU A 33 -0.83 23.54 5.89
C LEU A 33 -1.69 24.82 5.87
N ASN A 34 -2.61 24.92 4.91
CA ASN A 34 -3.51 26.06 4.79
C ASN A 34 -4.50 26.17 5.96
N SER A 35 -4.79 25.05 6.63
CA SER A 35 -5.67 24.99 7.80
C SER A 35 -4.99 25.42 9.10
N GLY A 36 -3.67 25.20 9.21
CA GLY A 36 -2.85 25.65 10.35
C GLY A 36 -2.88 27.17 10.60
N ASN A 37 -3.32 27.95 9.61
CA ASN A 37 -3.54 29.40 9.71
C ASN A 37 -4.94 29.76 10.26
N ASN A 38 -5.41 29.08 11.32
CA ASN A 38 -6.73 29.29 11.97
C ASN A 38 -7.97 28.93 11.13
N LYS A 39 -7.87 27.97 10.19
CA LYS A 39 -9.03 27.49 9.41
C LYS A 39 -9.27 26.00 9.64
N SER A 40 -10.52 25.60 9.77
CA SER A 40 -10.89 24.18 9.75
C SER A 40 -10.66 23.58 8.35
N ILE A 41 -10.17 22.34 8.27
CA ILE A 41 -10.02 21.64 6.99
C ILE A 41 -11.41 21.35 6.40
N ASN A 42 -11.68 21.88 5.21
CA ASN A 42 -12.89 21.53 4.47
C ASN A 42 -12.70 20.19 3.74
N TYR A 43 -12.93 19.09 4.47
CA TYR A 43 -12.82 17.73 3.95
C TYR A 43 -13.77 17.44 2.78
N ALA A 44 -14.93 18.13 2.70
CA ALA A 44 -15.87 17.95 1.61
C ALA A 44 -15.31 18.51 0.29
N ASP A 45 -14.71 19.70 0.33
CA ASP A 45 -14.07 20.30 -0.84
C ASP A 45 -12.81 19.53 -1.26
N LEU A 46 -11.99 19.13 -0.28
CA LEU A 46 -10.82 18.29 -0.49
C LEU A 46 -11.18 16.98 -1.22
N ASN A 47 -12.23 16.27 -0.79
CA ASN A 47 -12.71 15.07 -1.47
C ASN A 47 -13.14 15.35 -2.92
N LYS A 48 -13.83 16.48 -3.19
CA LYS A 48 -14.18 16.87 -4.57
C LYS A 48 -12.94 17.14 -5.42
N GLN A 49 -11.90 17.74 -4.87
CA GLN A 49 -10.65 17.98 -5.59
C GLN A 49 -9.92 16.67 -5.91
N ILE A 50 -9.87 15.73 -4.97
CA ILE A 50 -9.32 14.38 -5.17
C ILE A 50 -10.10 13.64 -6.27
N ASP A 51 -11.44 13.65 -6.20
CA ASP A 51 -12.29 13.02 -7.21
C ASP A 51 -12.05 13.66 -8.60
N LYS A 52 -11.92 14.99 -8.70
CA LYS A 52 -11.61 15.65 -9.97
C LYS A 52 -10.24 15.26 -10.51
N LEU A 53 -9.22 15.19 -9.65
CA LEU A 53 -7.85 14.83 -10.04
C LEU A 53 -7.83 13.42 -10.63
N ILE A 54 -8.51 12.47 -10.00
CA ILE A 54 -8.54 11.08 -10.47
C ILE A 54 -9.33 10.89 -11.76
N GLN A 55 -10.41 11.65 -11.94
CA GLN A 55 -11.22 11.56 -13.16
C GLN A 55 -10.44 12.04 -14.38
N LYS A 56 -9.63 13.09 -14.24
CA LYS A 56 -8.78 13.63 -15.30
C LYS A 56 -7.62 12.70 -15.70
N ALA A 57 -7.29 11.70 -14.89
CA ALA A 57 -6.20 10.78 -15.17
C ALA A 57 -6.59 9.76 -16.27
N ASN A 58 -6.34 10.09 -17.53
CA ASN A 58 -6.69 9.22 -18.67
C ASN A 58 -5.71 8.05 -18.90
N ASN A 59 -4.55 8.09 -18.24
CA ASN A 59 -3.44 7.15 -18.40
C ASN A 59 -3.48 5.94 -17.45
N ILE A 60 -4.52 5.82 -16.61
CA ILE A 60 -4.70 4.70 -15.69
C ILE A 60 -6.08 4.06 -15.83
N THR A 61 -6.15 2.75 -15.57
CA THR A 61 -7.40 1.98 -15.68
C THR A 61 -8.41 2.35 -14.59
N ASN A 62 -9.70 2.18 -14.85
CA ASN A 62 -10.76 2.43 -13.85
C ASN A 62 -10.57 1.65 -12.54
N ARG A 63 -10.07 0.42 -12.62
CA ARG A 63 -9.71 -0.37 -11.44
C ARG A 63 -8.61 0.30 -10.62
N THR A 64 -7.56 0.80 -11.28
CA THR A 64 -6.46 1.53 -10.63
C THR A 64 -6.96 2.82 -10.02
N LYS A 65 -7.84 3.56 -10.71
CA LYS A 65 -8.51 4.76 -10.16
C LYS A 65 -9.25 4.40 -8.88
N SER A 66 -10.08 3.37 -8.89
CA SER A 66 -10.86 2.99 -7.70
C SER A 66 -9.97 2.67 -6.49
N ILE A 67 -8.90 1.90 -6.70
CA ILE A 67 -7.95 1.54 -5.62
C ILE A 67 -7.26 2.79 -5.07
N LEU A 68 -6.81 3.68 -5.95
CA LEU A 68 -6.11 4.90 -5.56
C LEU A 68 -7.04 5.88 -4.81
N LEU A 69 -8.29 5.99 -5.26
CA LEU A 69 -9.29 6.80 -4.59
C LEU A 69 -9.57 6.29 -3.17
N GLU A 70 -9.73 4.98 -3.05
CA GLU A 70 -9.94 4.32 -1.75
C GLU A 70 -8.73 4.49 -0.83
N ALA A 71 -7.51 4.39 -1.35
CA ALA A 71 -6.29 4.63 -0.59
C ALA A 71 -6.23 6.07 -0.05
N THR A 72 -6.51 7.04 -0.89
CA THR A 72 -6.51 8.47 -0.53
C THR A 72 -7.60 8.77 0.50
N LYS A 73 -8.84 8.28 0.28
CA LYS A 73 -9.95 8.45 1.23
C LYS A 73 -9.67 7.81 2.58
N SER A 74 -8.97 6.67 2.60
CA SER A 74 -8.51 6.04 3.85
C SER A 74 -7.55 6.94 4.64
N ILE A 75 -6.59 7.59 3.98
CA ILE A 75 -5.68 8.52 4.66
C ILE A 75 -6.41 9.77 5.15
N VAL A 76 -7.34 10.31 4.36
CA VAL A 76 -8.20 11.43 4.77
C VAL A 76 -9.03 11.07 6.00
N HIS A 77 -9.56 9.85 6.05
CA HIS A 77 -10.26 9.32 7.21
C HIS A 77 -9.33 9.25 8.43
N ASP A 78 -8.16 8.63 8.29
CA ASP A 78 -7.17 8.51 9.37
C ASP A 78 -6.82 9.88 9.97
N LEU A 79 -6.57 10.90 9.13
CA LEU A 79 -6.33 12.29 9.55
C LEU A 79 -7.53 12.90 10.29
N ARG A 80 -8.74 12.71 9.78
CA ARG A 80 -9.97 13.25 10.37
C ARG A 80 -10.20 12.73 11.79
N TYR A 81 -9.81 11.48 12.05
CA TYR A 81 -9.99 10.82 13.35
C TYR A 81 -8.74 10.85 14.25
N GLY A 82 -7.79 11.75 13.95
CA GLY A 82 -6.71 12.10 14.87
C GLY A 82 -5.42 11.30 14.69
N GLN A 83 -5.29 10.51 13.63
CA GLN A 83 -3.99 9.94 13.28
C GLN A 83 -3.07 11.05 12.77
N GLN A 84 -1.89 11.15 13.39
CA GLN A 84 -0.89 12.14 13.02
C GLN A 84 0.08 11.55 11.99
N PHE A 85 0.36 12.35 10.97
CA PHE A 85 1.39 12.08 9.97
C PHE A 85 2.22 13.34 9.82
N ASP A 86 3.53 13.20 9.61
CA ASP A 86 4.33 14.34 9.17
C ASP A 86 3.80 14.80 7.81
N ILE A 87 3.55 16.09 7.67
CA ILE A 87 2.95 16.68 6.46
C ILE A 87 3.79 16.33 5.22
N GLU A 88 5.12 16.36 5.36
CA GLU A 88 6.09 16.02 4.31
C GLU A 88 5.99 14.55 3.87
N ASN A 89 5.51 13.67 4.75
CA ASN A 89 5.40 12.24 4.50
C ASN A 89 4.02 11.82 3.94
N ILE A 90 3.05 12.74 3.86
CA ILE A 90 1.70 12.43 3.36
C ILE A 90 1.71 11.85 1.93
N PRO A 91 2.47 12.40 0.96
CA PRO A 91 2.57 11.80 -0.38
C PRO A 91 3.04 10.35 -0.36
N GLN A 92 4.10 10.06 0.40
CA GLN A 92 4.59 8.70 0.60
C GLN A 92 3.52 7.79 1.23
N LYS A 93 2.77 8.29 2.23
CA LYS A 93 1.72 7.50 2.90
C LYS A 93 0.57 7.12 1.97
N ILE A 94 0.21 7.99 1.03
CA ILE A 94 -0.80 7.65 0.00
C ILE A 94 -0.25 6.58 -0.95
N ILE A 95 0.99 6.72 -1.41
CA ILE A 95 1.64 5.72 -2.28
C ILE A 95 1.71 4.35 -1.57
N GLU A 96 2.11 4.35 -0.30
CA GLU A 96 2.16 3.16 0.55
C GLU A 96 0.78 2.49 0.65
N ARG A 97 -0.26 3.27 0.99
CA ARG A 97 -1.63 2.77 1.12
C ARG A 97 -2.17 2.25 -0.21
N TYR A 98 -1.83 2.89 -1.33
CA TYR A 98 -2.17 2.42 -2.67
C TYR A 98 -1.56 1.05 -2.97
N MET A 99 -0.25 0.89 -2.74
CA MET A 99 0.43 -0.39 -2.95
C MET A 99 -0.13 -1.51 -2.06
N GLN A 100 -0.46 -1.21 -0.80
CA GLN A 100 -1.12 -2.15 0.11
C GLN A 100 -2.50 -2.58 -0.41
N LYS A 101 -3.35 -1.63 -0.82
CA LYS A 101 -4.67 -1.96 -1.37
C LYS A 101 -4.58 -2.69 -2.70
N ALA A 102 -3.60 -2.37 -3.54
CA ALA A 102 -3.32 -3.12 -4.76
C ALA A 102 -2.95 -4.58 -4.45
N TYR A 103 -2.11 -4.80 -3.44
CA TYR A 103 -1.79 -6.15 -2.97
C TYR A 103 -3.03 -6.91 -2.48
N ILE A 104 -3.83 -6.30 -1.60
CA ILE A 104 -5.04 -6.93 -1.06
C ILE A 104 -6.02 -7.28 -2.20
N SER A 105 -6.29 -6.32 -3.09
CA SER A 105 -7.26 -6.51 -4.19
C SER A 105 -6.83 -7.56 -5.22
N GLU A 106 -5.54 -7.65 -5.51
CA GLU A 106 -5.02 -8.59 -6.51
C GLU A 106 -4.69 -9.97 -5.96
N PHE A 107 -4.42 -10.07 -4.66
CA PHE A 107 -4.02 -11.33 -4.03
C PHE A 107 -5.04 -11.84 -3.02
N GLU A 108 -5.23 -11.15 -1.90
CA GLU A 108 -6.10 -11.63 -0.83
C GLU A 108 -7.55 -11.75 -1.28
N GLY A 109 -8.04 -10.78 -2.05
CA GLY A 109 -9.39 -10.82 -2.64
C GLY A 109 -9.60 -11.90 -3.71
N LYS A 110 -8.53 -12.62 -4.11
CA LYS A 110 -8.59 -13.76 -5.05
C LYS A 110 -8.27 -15.10 -4.38
N ILE A 111 -7.89 -15.10 -3.10
CA ILE A 111 -7.82 -16.35 -2.34
C ILE A 111 -9.28 -16.76 -2.16
N PRO A 112 -9.74 -17.83 -2.81
CA PRO A 112 -11.12 -18.19 -2.66
C PRO A 112 -11.30 -18.62 -1.19
N LEU A 113 -12.39 -18.18 -0.58
CA LEU A 113 -12.83 -18.64 0.74
C LEU A 113 -13.33 -20.08 0.58
N ILE A 114 -12.44 -21.00 0.23
CA ILE A 114 -12.81 -22.37 -0.08
C ILE A 114 -13.07 -23.07 1.26
N SER A 115 -14.35 -23.23 1.57
CA SER A 115 -14.83 -24.08 2.67
C SER A 115 -14.49 -25.55 2.47
N ASP A 116 -14.29 -26.00 1.21
CA ASP A 116 -14.12 -27.40 0.83
C ASP A 116 -13.02 -27.60 -0.22
N HIS A 117 -11.78 -27.82 0.20
CA HIS A 117 -10.81 -28.59 -0.62
C HIS A 117 -9.77 -29.24 0.30
N HIS A 118 -10.06 -30.46 0.78
CA HIS A 118 -9.19 -31.57 1.21
C HIS A 118 -7.84 -31.35 1.93
N THR A 119 -7.45 -30.15 2.34
CA THR A 119 -6.24 -29.88 3.12
C THR A 119 -6.59 -29.72 4.59
N LYS A 120 -6.00 -30.57 5.44
CA LYS A 120 -6.12 -30.64 6.90
C LYS A 120 -5.56 -29.41 7.65
N VAL A 121 -5.56 -28.23 7.03
CA VAL A 121 -5.06 -27.00 7.63
C VAL A 121 -6.27 -26.25 8.17
N ASP A 122 -6.33 -26.09 9.49
CA ASP A 122 -7.39 -25.31 10.12
C ASP A 122 -7.32 -23.83 9.69
N ASN A 123 -8.46 -23.15 9.77
CA ASN A 123 -8.58 -21.74 9.40
C ASN A 123 -7.68 -20.83 10.23
N LEU A 124 -7.35 -21.22 11.47
CA LEU A 124 -6.49 -20.45 12.36
C LEU A 124 -5.06 -20.42 11.81
N THR A 125 -4.51 -21.57 11.45
CA THR A 125 -3.19 -21.75 10.85
C THR A 125 -3.08 -21.02 9.52
N LEU A 126 -4.13 -21.07 8.69
CA LEU A 126 -4.17 -20.31 7.43
C LEU A 126 -4.15 -18.80 7.69
N THR A 127 -4.95 -18.32 8.65
CA THR A 127 -5.02 -16.91 9.01
C THR A 127 -3.69 -16.40 9.55
N THR A 128 -3.07 -17.12 10.48
CA THR A 128 -1.75 -16.75 11.04
C THR A 128 -0.68 -16.64 9.96
N ARG A 129 -0.58 -17.62 9.06
CA ARG A 129 0.37 -17.56 7.93
C ARG A 129 0.09 -16.41 6.98
N MET A 130 -1.19 -16.08 6.77
CA MET A 130 -1.58 -14.94 5.93
C MET A 130 -1.16 -13.61 6.58
N GLU A 131 -1.32 -13.48 7.89
CA GLU A 131 -0.92 -12.29 8.64
C GLU A 131 0.60 -12.10 8.65
N GLU A 132 1.37 -13.17 8.84
CA GLU A 132 2.83 -13.16 8.75
C GLU A 132 3.29 -12.72 7.35
N LEU A 133 2.72 -13.31 6.30
CA LEU A 133 3.02 -12.95 4.92
C LEU A 133 2.64 -11.49 4.62
N ARG A 134 1.48 -11.04 5.10
CA ARG A 134 1.02 -9.66 4.94
C ARG A 134 2.00 -8.69 5.60
N ARG A 135 2.44 -8.98 6.83
CA ARG A 135 3.40 -8.13 7.56
C ARG A 135 4.71 -8.00 6.79
N ASP A 136 5.28 -9.10 6.32
CA ASP A 136 6.52 -9.12 5.54
C ASP A 136 6.39 -8.36 4.21
N ILE A 137 5.23 -8.47 3.55
CA ILE A 137 4.97 -7.73 2.30
C ILE A 137 4.77 -6.24 2.59
N PHE A 138 4.08 -5.87 3.66
CA PHE A 138 3.80 -4.47 3.99
C PHE A 138 5.06 -3.72 4.39
N GLU A 139 5.99 -4.38 5.09
CA GLU A 139 7.31 -3.80 5.38
C GLU A 139 8.06 -3.47 4.07
N GLN A 140 8.01 -4.36 3.08
CA GLN A 140 8.61 -4.12 1.77
C GLN A 140 7.90 -3.01 1.00
N ILE A 141 6.57 -2.97 1.06
CA ILE A 141 5.79 -1.90 0.44
C ILE A 141 6.20 -0.54 1.02
N SER A 142 6.45 -0.44 2.32
CA SER A 142 6.89 0.81 2.94
C SER A 142 8.20 1.33 2.30
N LYS A 143 9.20 0.44 2.16
CA LYS A 143 10.48 0.73 1.49
C LYS A 143 10.30 1.09 0.01
N TRP A 144 9.37 0.42 -0.69
CA TRP A 144 9.08 0.72 -2.09
C TRP A 144 8.34 2.04 -2.26
N ALA A 145 7.43 2.38 -1.35
CA ALA A 145 6.66 3.62 -1.40
C ALA A 145 7.58 4.83 -1.20
N GLU A 146 8.51 4.76 -0.26
CA GLU A 146 9.56 5.78 -0.07
C GLU A 146 10.35 5.98 -1.37
N LYS A 147 10.86 4.89 -1.95
CA LYS A 147 11.62 4.96 -3.21
C LYS A 147 10.79 5.49 -4.38
N ALA A 148 9.56 5.01 -4.53
CA ALA A 148 8.66 5.46 -5.59
C ALA A 148 8.24 6.92 -5.42
N ASN A 149 8.16 7.43 -4.20
CA ASN A 149 7.90 8.84 -3.94
C ASN A 149 9.07 9.74 -4.40
N LEU A 150 10.31 9.29 -4.16
CA LEU A 150 11.53 9.99 -4.56
C LEU A 150 11.78 9.92 -6.08
N ASP A 151 11.66 8.72 -6.66
CA ASP A 151 11.92 8.47 -8.08
C ASP A 151 10.72 8.81 -8.99
N GLU A 152 9.53 9.05 -8.42
CA GLU A 152 8.23 9.14 -9.10
C GLU A 152 7.92 7.96 -10.03
N SER A 153 8.51 6.79 -9.73
CA SER A 153 8.53 5.66 -10.66
C SER A 153 8.55 4.32 -9.93
N VAL A 154 7.91 3.32 -10.54
CA VAL A 154 7.99 1.92 -10.13
C VAL A 154 9.07 1.14 -10.89
N ALA A 155 9.71 1.74 -11.90
CA ALA A 155 10.69 1.06 -12.75
C ALA A 155 11.89 0.53 -11.95
N LYS A 156 12.38 1.33 -11.00
CA LYS A 156 13.57 1.02 -10.18
C LYS A 156 13.27 0.25 -8.89
N LEU A 157 12.04 -0.20 -8.68
CA LEU A 157 11.70 -1.02 -7.51
C LEU A 157 12.43 -2.37 -7.57
N ARG A 158 13.06 -2.73 -6.45
CA ARG A 158 13.81 -3.99 -6.33
C ARG A 158 13.32 -4.73 -5.09
N ARG A 159 13.34 -6.05 -5.17
CA ARG A 159 13.14 -6.89 -3.99
C ARG A 159 14.28 -6.58 -3.01
N SER A 160 13.98 -6.37 -1.73
CA SER A 160 15.04 -6.37 -0.73
C SER A 160 15.73 -7.73 -0.74
N ARG A 161 17.06 -7.73 -0.62
CA ARG A 161 17.82 -8.97 -0.44
C ARG A 161 17.26 -9.66 0.80
N GLN A 162 16.79 -10.90 0.67
CA GLN A 162 16.48 -11.69 1.85
C GLN A 162 17.82 -11.88 2.56
N GLU A 163 17.87 -11.49 3.83
CA GLU A 163 18.94 -11.97 4.69
C GLU A 163 18.93 -13.50 4.61
N PRO A 164 20.09 -14.14 4.42
CA PRO A 164 20.15 -15.59 4.49
C PRO A 164 19.51 -16.02 5.81
N PRO A 165 18.72 -17.10 5.83
CA PRO A 165 18.22 -17.63 7.09
C PRO A 165 19.43 -17.80 8.02
N LYS A 166 19.29 -17.33 9.26
CA LYS A 166 20.27 -17.61 10.32
C LYS A 166 20.49 -19.13 10.29
N ASP A 167 21.74 -19.56 10.13
CA ASP A 167 22.08 -20.98 10.15
C ASP A 167 21.42 -21.58 11.40
N ILE A 168 20.48 -22.50 11.17
CA ILE A 168 19.92 -23.30 12.26
C ILE A 168 21.09 -24.19 12.66
N ASP A 169 21.71 -23.88 13.78
CA ASP A 169 22.71 -24.74 14.39
C ASP A 169 22.02 -26.07 14.72
N LEU A 170 22.29 -27.09 13.90
CA LEU A 170 21.67 -28.41 13.97
C LEU A 170 22.30 -29.29 15.06
N GLU A 171 23.05 -28.71 15.99
CA GLU A 171 23.75 -29.45 17.05
C GLU A 171 22.98 -29.61 18.37
N GLU A 172 21.78 -29.07 18.53
CA GLU A 172 20.99 -29.33 19.75
C GLU A 172 19.81 -30.28 19.54
N ASN A 173 20.01 -31.50 20.04
CA ASN A 173 19.03 -32.53 20.43
C ASN A 173 18.67 -33.62 19.39
N LEU A 174 19.67 -34.45 19.07
CA LEU A 174 19.45 -35.90 18.98
C LEU A 174 20.00 -36.57 20.24
N VAL A 175 19.27 -36.45 21.35
CA VAL A 175 19.42 -37.37 22.47
C VAL A 175 18.44 -38.53 22.22
N ILE A 176 19.03 -39.69 21.94
CA ILE A 176 18.37 -41.00 21.79
C ILE A 176 17.74 -41.41 23.12
#